data_AF-A0A520KTR4-F1
#
_entry.id   AF-A0A520KTR4-F1
#
_cell.length_a   1.000
_cell.length_b   1.000
_cell.length_c   1.000
_cell.angle_alpha   90.00
_cell.angle_beta   90.00
_cell.angle_gamma   90.00
#
_symmetry.space_group_name_H-M   'P 1'
#
loop_
_entity.id
_entity.type
_entity.pdbx_description
1 polymer ?
#
loop_
_entity_poly.entity_id
_entity_poly.type
_entity_poly.pdbx_seq_one_letter_code
_entity_poly.pdbx_strand_id
1 'polypeptide(L)'
;MLKIKTVTIHSYRGETGKTSIIINLAEYLASMGKKICLVDFDLRSPSLLSHFSVRPRCYINDFLEERCRDINDVLVDIDGFSDNLCLAFASSDIKDIKESMMTDRIHQIRILNRLLNGRDSLKDKMDYLLLDTVQELDILQQMRSSSQIL
;
A
#
# COMPACT_ATOMS: atom_id res chain seq x y z
N MET A 1 -19.74 5.23 -12.35
CA MET A 1 -18.36 5.46 -11.87
C MET A 1 -17.79 4.09 -11.52
N LEU A 2 -16.69 3.66 -12.14
CA LEU A 2 -16.05 2.39 -11.77
C LEU A 2 -15.46 2.54 -10.36
N LYS A 3 -15.79 1.59 -9.48
CA LYS A 3 -15.38 1.62 -8.08
C LYS A 3 -14.23 0.62 -7.92
N ILE A 4 -13.02 1.13 -7.73
CA ILE A 4 -11.87 0.31 -7.31
C ILE A 4 -12.21 -0.37 -5.99
N LYS A 5 -11.93 -1.67 -5.89
CA LYS A 5 -12.16 -2.43 -4.65
C LYS A 5 -10.90 -2.42 -3.81
N THR A 6 -10.97 -1.78 -2.65
CA THR A 6 -9.88 -1.81 -1.67
C THR A 6 -10.05 -2.99 -0.72
N VAL A 7 -9.02 -3.83 -0.61
CA VAL A 7 -8.98 -4.97 0.30
C VAL A 7 -7.74 -4.84 1.17
N THR A 8 -7.90 -4.97 2.48
CA THR A 8 -6.80 -4.93 3.43
C THR A 8 -6.67 -6.27 4.11
N ILE A 9 -5.45 -6.81 4.17
CA ILE A 9 -5.16 -8.00 4.97
C ILE A 9 -4.55 -7.54 6.29
N HIS A 10 -5.19 -7.97 7.38
CA HIS A 10 -4.80 -7.66 8.75
C HIS A 10 -4.82 -8.95 9.58
N SER A 11 -4.05 -8.98 10.66
CA SER A 11 -4.06 -10.09 11.61
C SER A 11 -3.51 -9.66 12.95
N TYR A 12 -3.97 -10.37 13.98
CA TYR A 12 -3.65 -10.12 15.37
C TYR A 12 -2.24 -10.59 15.80
N ARG A 13 -1.54 -11.39 14.98
CA ARG A 13 -0.18 -11.90 15.29
C ARG A 13 0.81 -11.50 14.20
N GLY A 14 2.04 -11.13 14.59
CA GLY A 14 3.16 -10.93 13.68
C GLY A 14 3.57 -12.25 13.02
N GLU A 15 4.33 -12.16 11.92
CA GLU A 15 5.01 -13.30 11.28
C GLU A 15 4.12 -14.47 10.83
N THR A 16 2.81 -14.26 10.63
CA THR A 16 1.89 -15.33 10.17
C THR A 16 1.87 -15.52 8.66
N GLY A 17 2.87 -15.01 7.93
CA GLY A 17 2.93 -15.09 6.46
C GLY A 17 1.90 -14.25 5.70
N LYS A 18 1.38 -13.15 6.29
CA LYS A 18 0.41 -12.24 5.65
C LYS A 18 0.90 -11.69 4.32
N THR A 19 2.11 -11.15 4.31
CA THR A 19 2.77 -10.62 3.13
C THR A 19 2.89 -11.69 2.05
N SER A 20 3.26 -12.92 2.41
CA SER A 20 3.28 -14.03 1.45
C SER A 20 1.89 -14.37 0.91
N ILE A 21 0.85 -14.38 1.75
CA ILE A 21 -0.54 -14.63 1.34
C ILE A 21 -1.01 -13.53 0.38
N ILE A 22 -0.77 -12.26 0.69
CA ILE A 22 -1.25 -11.15 -0.14
C ILE A 22 -0.51 -11.06 -1.48
N ILE A 23 0.79 -11.36 -1.52
CA ILE A 23 1.56 -11.46 -2.78
C ILE A 23 0.95 -12.53 -3.69
N ASN A 24 0.73 -13.74 -3.16
CA ASN A 24 0.18 -14.84 -3.96
C ASN A 24 -1.26 -14.57 -4.40
N LEU A 25 -2.07 -13.96 -3.54
CA LEU A 25 -3.43 -13.53 -3.90
C LEU A 25 -3.40 -12.48 -5.01
N ALA A 26 -2.50 -11.51 -4.92
CA ALA A 26 -2.33 -10.46 -5.92
C ALA A 26 -1.98 -11.05 -7.28
N GLU A 27 -0.97 -11.93 -7.33
CA GLU A 27 -0.56 -12.60 -8.57
C GLU A 27 -1.65 -13.52 -9.13
N TYR A 28 -2.33 -14.28 -8.27
CA TYR A 28 -3.45 -15.11 -8.71
C TYR A 28 -4.54 -14.28 -9.38
N LEU A 29 -4.99 -13.18 -8.76
CA LEU A 29 -6.01 -12.31 -9.34
C LEU A 29 -5.52 -11.63 -10.63
N ALA A 30 -4.26 -11.21 -10.67
CA ALA A 30 -3.65 -10.59 -11.85
C ALA A 30 -3.54 -11.55 -13.03
N SER A 31 -3.17 -12.81 -12.76
CA SER A 31 -3.14 -13.89 -13.76
C SER A 31 -4.53 -14.21 -14.34
N MET A 32 -5.60 -13.89 -13.60
CA MET A 32 -6.99 -13.94 -14.08
C MET A 32 -7.43 -12.69 -14.86
N GLY A 33 -6.49 -11.79 -15.19
CA GLY A 33 -6.75 -10.58 -15.97
C GLY A 33 -7.30 -9.41 -15.16
N LYS A 34 -7.25 -9.45 -13.82
CA LYS A 34 -7.61 -8.31 -12.97
C LYS A 34 -6.44 -7.34 -12.84
N LYS A 35 -6.69 -6.05 -12.89
CA LYS A 35 -5.65 -5.03 -12.66
C LYS A 35 -5.48 -4.79 -11.16
N ILE A 36 -4.33 -5.18 -10.63
CA ILE A 36 -4.03 -5.21 -9.19
C ILE A 36 -2.91 -4.22 -8.87
N CYS A 37 -3.13 -3.45 -7.82
CA CYS A 37 -2.09 -2.68 -7.15
C CYS A 37 -1.94 -3.21 -5.72
N LEU A 38 -0.75 -3.70 -5.36
CA LEU A 38 -0.43 -4.14 -4.01
C LEU A 38 0.49 -3.12 -3.33
N VAL A 39 0.09 -2.60 -2.17
CA VAL A 39 0.85 -1.59 -1.45
C VAL A 39 1.25 -2.09 -0.07
N ASP A 40 2.55 -1.97 0.24
CA ASP A 40 3.09 -2.18 1.57
C ASP A 40 2.74 -0.99 2.47
N PHE A 41 1.75 -1.16 3.35
CA PHE A 41 1.36 -0.17 4.35
C PHE A 41 1.94 -0.47 5.74
N ASP A 42 2.88 -1.40 5.85
CA ASP A 42 3.69 -1.56 7.06
C ASP A 42 4.90 -0.61 7.05
N LEU A 43 4.64 0.66 7.32
CA LEU A 43 5.69 1.69 7.31
C LEU A 43 6.69 1.56 8.48
N ARG A 44 6.36 0.76 9.51
CA ARG A 44 7.16 0.64 10.74
C ARG A 44 8.07 -0.58 10.72
N SER A 45 7.66 -1.65 10.04
CA SER A 45 8.42 -2.87 9.85
C SER A 45 8.31 -3.43 8.42
N PRO A 46 8.64 -2.65 7.37
CA PRO A 46 8.46 -3.04 5.98
C PRO A 46 9.02 -4.43 5.68
N SER A 47 8.22 -5.27 5.04
CA SER A 47 8.61 -6.65 4.74
C SER A 47 8.36 -7.03 3.28
N LEU A 48 7.49 -6.33 2.56
CA LEU A 48 7.13 -6.68 1.19
C LEU A 48 8.34 -6.69 0.27
N LEU A 49 9.20 -5.66 0.35
CA LEU A 49 10.37 -5.53 -0.52
C LEU A 49 11.34 -6.71 -0.39
N SER A 50 11.44 -7.34 0.79
CA SER A 50 12.34 -8.47 1.03
C SER A 50 12.01 -9.71 0.19
N HIS A 51 10.79 -9.79 -0.35
CA HIS A 51 10.34 -10.86 -1.24
C HIS A 51 10.78 -10.66 -2.70
N PHE A 52 11.33 -9.50 -3.05
CA PHE A 52 11.62 -9.13 -4.44
C PHE A 52 13.03 -8.59 -4.59
N SER A 53 13.68 -8.92 -5.71
CA SER A 53 15.01 -8.41 -6.05
C SER A 53 14.93 -7.14 -6.89
N VAL A 54 14.18 -6.14 -6.39
CA VAL A 54 13.97 -4.85 -7.08
C VAL A 54 14.52 -3.67 -6.27
N ARG A 55 14.76 -2.55 -6.95
CA ARG A 55 15.18 -1.29 -6.32
C ARG A 55 14.19 -0.19 -6.70
N PRO A 56 13.16 0.06 -5.88
CA PRO A 56 12.20 1.14 -6.12
C PRO A 56 12.93 2.48 -6.17
N ARG A 57 12.51 3.35 -7.09
CA ARG A 57 13.02 4.73 -7.17
C ARG A 57 12.39 5.62 -6.10
N CYS A 58 11.10 5.40 -5.83
CA CYS A 58 10.33 6.05 -4.80
C CYS A 58 9.58 4.99 -3.99
N TYR A 59 9.42 5.23 -2.70
CA TYR A 59 8.64 4.39 -1.79
C TYR A 59 7.28 5.03 -1.50
N ILE A 60 6.33 4.23 -1.01
CA ILE A 60 5.03 4.77 -0.59
C ILE A 60 5.18 5.86 0.48
N ASN A 61 6.19 5.75 1.36
CA ASN A 61 6.54 6.77 2.34
C ASN A 61 6.79 8.13 1.66
N ASP A 62 7.52 8.14 0.54
CA ASP A 62 7.81 9.37 -0.19
C ASP A 62 6.55 10.02 -0.75
N PHE A 63 5.59 9.20 -1.21
CA PHE A 63 4.31 9.70 -1.68
C PHE A 63 3.45 10.28 -0.53
N LEU A 64 3.43 9.59 0.61
CA LEU A 64 2.68 9.99 1.81
C LEU A 64 3.25 11.26 2.45
N GLU A 65 4.57 11.43 2.41
CA GLU A 65 5.29 12.62 2.90
C GLU A 65 5.49 13.71 1.85
N GLU A 66 4.79 13.61 0.71
CA GLU A 66 4.82 14.63 -0.36
C GLU A 66 6.20 14.86 -1.01
N ARG A 67 7.16 13.97 -0.78
CA ARG A 67 8.45 13.91 -1.49
C ARG A 67 8.28 13.41 -2.92
N CYS A 68 7.27 12.58 -3.15
CA CYS A 68 6.84 12.09 -4.45
C CYS A 68 5.40 12.55 -4.75
N ARG A 69 5.19 13.27 -5.86
CA ARG A 69 3.89 13.91 -6.12
C ARG A 69 2.86 12.93 -6.67
N ASP A 70 3.24 12.15 -7.67
CA ASP A 70 2.37 11.19 -8.34
C ASP A 70 2.46 9.82 -7.66
N ILE A 71 1.32 9.15 -7.47
CA ILE A 71 1.26 7.77 -6.98
C ILE A 71 1.82 6.79 -8.02
N ASN A 72 1.77 7.12 -9.31
CA ASN A 72 2.32 6.25 -10.36
C ASN A 72 3.85 6.11 -10.24
N ASP A 73 4.54 7.08 -9.64
CA ASP A 73 6.00 7.06 -9.47
C ASP A 73 6.48 6.04 -8.42
N VAL A 74 5.59 5.57 -7.53
CA VAL A 74 5.91 4.54 -6.52
C VAL A 74 5.51 3.14 -6.98
N LEU A 75 4.84 3.01 -8.13
CA LEU A 75 4.43 1.71 -8.68
C LEU A 75 5.59 1.06 -9.41
N VAL A 76 5.81 -0.21 -9.11
CA VAL A 76 6.90 -1.02 -9.66
C VAL A 76 6.30 -2.29 -10.24
N ASP A 77 6.58 -2.53 -11.52
CA ASP A 77 6.30 -3.81 -12.17
C ASP A 77 7.38 -4.83 -11.77
N ILE A 78 6.98 -6.10 -11.62
CA ILE A 78 7.88 -7.15 -11.14
C ILE A 78 8.11 -8.17 -12.25
N ASP A 79 9.37 -8.35 -12.64
CA ASP A 79 9.76 -9.37 -13.61
C ASP A 79 9.33 -10.77 -13.15
N GLY A 80 8.70 -11.52 -14.06
CA GLY A 80 8.20 -12.87 -13.78
C GLY A 80 6.83 -12.94 -13.12
N PHE A 81 6.17 -11.80 -12.90
CA PHE A 81 4.78 -11.70 -12.47
C PHE A 81 3.89 -11.21 -13.63
N SER A 82 2.57 -11.20 -13.42
CA SER A 82 1.63 -10.70 -14.41
C SER A 82 1.81 -9.20 -14.69
N ASP A 83 1.75 -8.78 -15.96
CA ASP A 83 1.71 -7.36 -16.37
C ASP A 83 0.51 -6.57 -15.78
N ASN A 84 -0.49 -7.27 -15.23
CA ASN A 84 -1.62 -6.64 -14.55
C ASN A 84 -1.35 -6.40 -13.05
N LEU A 85 -0.16 -6.70 -12.54
CA LEU A 85 0.23 -6.52 -11.14
C LEU A 85 1.35 -5.49 -11.01
N CYS A 86 1.09 -4.45 -10.22
CA CYS A 86 2.09 -3.49 -9.78
C CYS A 86 2.18 -3.44 -8.25
N LEU A 87 3.38 -3.17 -7.73
CA LEU A 87 3.65 -3.10 -6.30
C LEU A 87 4.13 -1.70 -5.90
N ALA A 88 3.73 -1.22 -4.73
CA ALA A 88 4.32 -0.07 -4.07
C ALA A 88 4.92 -0.49 -2.73
N PHE A 89 6.21 -0.21 -2.55
CA PHE A 89 6.98 -0.68 -1.40
C PHE A 89 7.14 0.41 -0.33
N ALA A 90 7.21 0.00 0.93
CA ALA A 90 7.61 0.86 2.03
C ALA A 90 9.14 0.87 2.17
N SER A 91 9.68 2.02 2.57
CA SER A 91 11.12 2.21 2.76
C SER A 91 11.58 1.57 4.05
N SER A 92 12.63 0.75 3.97
CA SER A 92 13.29 0.15 5.13
C SER A 92 14.39 1.05 5.73
N ASP A 93 14.55 2.30 5.28
CA ASP A 93 15.51 3.24 5.89
C ASP A 93 15.05 3.60 7.31
N ILE A 94 15.99 3.56 8.25
CA ILE A 94 15.76 3.90 9.67
C ILE A 94 15.16 5.30 9.82
N LYS A 95 15.51 6.25 8.94
CA LYS A 95 14.95 7.61 8.96
C LYS A 95 13.45 7.60 8.63
N ASP A 96 13.06 6.90 7.57
CA ASP A 96 11.66 6.81 7.13
C ASP A 96 10.80 6.04 8.15
N ILE A 97 11.35 4.98 8.73
CA ILE A 97 10.70 4.22 9.81
C ILE A 97 10.45 5.12 11.01
N LYS A 98 11.47 5.89 11.45
CA LYS A 98 11.33 6.83 12.58
C LYS A 98 10.33 7.94 12.29
N GLU A 99 10.31 8.48 11.07
CA GLU A 99 9.33 9.49 10.64
C GLU A 99 7.91 8.94 10.75
N SER A 100 7.67 7.70 10.28
CA SER A 100 6.35 7.05 10.37
C SER A 100 5.87 6.78 11.81
N MET A 101 6.78 6.75 12.79
CA MET A 101 6.46 6.59 14.21
C MET A 101 6.16 7.93 14.89
N MET A 102 6.73 9.03 14.37
CA MET A 102 6.61 10.38 14.90
C MET A 102 5.42 11.09 14.28
N THR A 103 4.21 10.75 14.73
CA THR A 103 2.98 11.18 14.07
C THR A 103 2.06 11.93 15.03
N ASP A 104 1.81 13.21 14.74
CA ASP A 104 0.74 14.00 15.36
C ASP A 104 -0.58 13.90 14.57
N ARG A 105 -1.68 14.45 15.13
CA ARG A 105 -3.00 14.36 14.50
C ARG A 105 -3.09 15.07 13.14
N ILE A 106 -2.35 16.16 12.95
CA ILE A 106 -2.34 16.93 11.69
C ILE A 106 -1.64 16.09 10.61
N HIS A 107 -0.53 15.47 10.98
CA HIS A 107 0.22 14.55 10.14
C HIS A 107 -0.61 13.34 9.73
N GLN A 108 -1.38 12.73 10.64
CA GLN A 108 -2.30 11.62 10.30
C GLN A 108 -3.33 12.02 9.24
N ILE A 109 -3.96 13.19 9.41
CA ILE A 109 -4.96 13.69 8.45
C ILE A 109 -4.31 13.94 7.08
N ARG A 110 -3.09 14.47 7.05
CA ARG A 110 -2.32 14.65 5.81
C ARG A 110 -2.06 13.33 5.10
N ILE A 111 -1.51 12.33 5.81
CA ILE A 111 -1.27 10.99 5.26
C ILE A 111 -2.56 10.38 4.72
N LEU A 112 -3.67 10.48 5.47
CA LEU A 112 -4.96 9.96 5.04
C LEU A 112 -5.44 10.64 3.74
N ASN A 113 -5.33 11.96 3.65
CA ASN A 113 -5.68 12.70 2.43
C ASN A 113 -4.80 12.29 1.24
N ARG A 114 -3.48 12.14 1.45
CA ARG A 114 -2.57 11.64 0.42
C ARG A 114 -2.97 10.25 -0.07
N LEU A 115 -3.29 9.35 0.86
CA LEU A 115 -3.75 8.00 0.55
C LEU A 115 -5.06 7.99 -0.25
N LEU A 116 -6.05 8.79 0.14
CA LEU A 116 -7.33 8.92 -0.58
C LEU A 116 -7.11 9.48 -2.00
N ASN A 117 -6.27 10.50 -2.15
CA ASN A 117 -5.92 11.07 -3.46
C ASN A 117 -5.18 10.07 -4.36
N GLY A 118 -4.26 9.29 -3.77
CA GLY A 118 -3.55 8.21 -4.47
C GLY A 118 -4.53 7.15 -4.97
N ARG A 119 -5.42 6.66 -4.11
CA ARG A 119 -6.48 5.71 -4.48
C ARG A 119 -7.36 6.26 -5.61
N ASP A 120 -7.80 7.51 -5.50
CA ASP A 120 -8.68 8.12 -6.50
C ASP A 120 -7.99 8.29 -7.86
N SER A 121 -6.67 8.49 -7.87
CA SER A 121 -5.85 8.53 -9.09
C SER A 121 -5.71 7.15 -9.76
N LEU A 122 -5.88 6.06 -9.00
CA LEU A 122 -5.81 4.69 -9.49
C LEU A 122 -7.17 4.09 -9.87
N LYS A 123 -8.28 4.76 -9.54
CA LYS A 123 -9.64 4.19 -9.63
C LYS A 123 -10.04 3.72 -11.04
N ASP A 124 -9.53 4.39 -12.07
CA ASP A 124 -9.85 4.11 -13.48
C ASP A 124 -8.80 3.19 -14.13
N LYS A 125 -7.70 2.90 -13.41
CA LYS A 125 -6.59 2.06 -13.87
C LYS A 125 -6.60 0.67 -13.26
N MET A 126 -7.15 0.51 -12.06
CA MET A 126 -7.06 -0.70 -11.25
C MET A 126 -8.43 -1.23 -10.87
N ASP A 127 -8.59 -2.56 -10.88
CA ASP A 127 -9.77 -3.25 -10.36
C ASP A 127 -9.70 -3.37 -8.83
N TYR A 128 -8.50 -3.66 -8.31
CA TYR A 128 -8.25 -3.87 -6.89
C TYR A 128 -7.03 -3.11 -6.38
N LEU A 129 -7.19 -2.57 -5.17
CA LEU A 129 -6.10 -2.04 -4.36
C LEU A 129 -5.95 -2.92 -3.12
N LEU A 130 -4.87 -3.69 -3.05
CA LEU A 130 -4.54 -4.58 -1.95
C LEU A 130 -3.58 -3.87 -1.00
N LEU A 131 -3.90 -3.84 0.29
CA LEU A 131 -3.07 -3.19 1.30
C LEU A 131 -2.51 -4.25 2.26
N ASP A 132 -1.18 -4.38 2.31
CA ASP A 132 -0.47 -5.17 3.32
C ASP A 132 -0.28 -4.31 4.57
N THR A 133 -0.78 -4.75 5.73
CA THR A 133 -0.78 -3.92 6.95
C THR A 133 -0.33 -4.72 8.18
N VAL A 134 0.22 -4.01 9.17
CA VAL A 134 0.59 -4.56 10.48
C VAL A 134 -0.54 -4.61 11.50
N GLN A 135 -0.23 -5.31 12.59
CA GLN A 135 -1.01 -5.55 13.80
C GLN A 135 -1.69 -4.31 14.41
N GLU A 136 -1.19 -3.09 14.18
CA GLU A 136 -1.75 -1.88 14.77
C GLU A 136 -1.77 -0.74 13.77
N LEU A 137 -2.96 -0.37 13.30
CA LEU A 137 -3.16 0.92 12.63
C LEU A 137 -4.52 1.52 12.98
N ASP A 138 -4.49 2.57 13.80
CA ASP A 138 -5.60 3.52 14.05
C ASP A 138 -6.24 4.02 12.74
N ILE A 139 -5.49 4.03 11.63
CA ILE A 139 -5.95 4.49 10.33
C ILE A 139 -7.09 3.62 9.77
N LEU A 140 -7.13 2.31 10.05
CA LEU A 140 -8.27 1.48 9.62
C LEU A 140 -9.53 1.76 10.45
N GLN A 141 -9.38 2.08 11.74
CA GLN A 141 -10.51 2.58 12.54
C GLN A 141 -10.97 3.95 12.03
N GLN A 142 -10.04 4.83 11.67
CA GLN A 142 -10.36 6.13 11.08
C GLN A 142 -11.03 6.00 9.72
N MET A 143 -10.52 5.16 8.80
CA MET A 143 -11.16 4.88 7.52
C MET A 143 -12.58 4.34 7.71
N ARG A 144 -12.80 3.42 8.67
CA ARG A 144 -14.15 2.93 9.02
C ARG A 144 -15.04 4.02 9.61
N SER A 145 -14.50 4.95 10.39
CA SER A 145 -15.24 6.10 10.93
C SER A 145 -15.56 7.16 9.86
N SER A 146 -14.72 7.25 8.83
CA SER A 146 -14.94 8.08 7.63
C SER A 146 -15.86 7.41 6.60
N SER A 147 -16.18 6.12 6.76
CA SER A 147 -17.14 5.36 5.93
C SER A 147 -18.61 5.78 6.11
N GLN A 148 -18.89 7.03 6.52
CA GLN A 148 -20.11 7.69 6.04
C GLN A 148 -20.03 8.03 4.53
N ILE A 149 -18.93 7.71 3.85
CA ILE A 149 -18.72 7.95 2.41
C ILE A 149 -18.12 6.72 1.70
N LEU A 150 -18.69 5.53 1.90
CA LEU A 150 -18.45 4.37 1.03
C LEU A 150 -19.74 3.77 0.50
#